data_AF-A0A1J3DIF1-F1
#
_entry.id   AF-A0A1J3DIF1-F1
#
_cell.length_a   1.000
_cell.length_b   1.000
_cell.length_c   1.000
_cell.angle_alpha   90.00
_cell.angle_beta   90.00
_cell.angle_gamma   90.00
#
_symmetry.space_group_name_H-M   'P 1'
#
loop_
_entity.id
_entity.type
_entity.pdbx_description
1 polymer ?
#
loop_
_entity_poly.entity_id
_entity_poly.type
_entity_poly.pdbx_seq_one_letter_code
_entity_poly.pdbx_strand_id
1 'polypeptide(L)'
;KKKSMELFGIVFVVAIFFPYLANTLSVNDNDGAVTTRVGLTNFRDVIFYGEIGVGTPPQTFKVVFDLGSSNMWIPSSNWPKDTDYIHPMFDGAKSSTYQKGEQHVSI
;
A
#
# COMPACT_ATOMS: atom_id res chain seq x y z
N LYS A 1 26.21 -6.49 -19.56
CA LYS A 1 26.32 -7.23 -18.27
C LYS A 1 26.83 -6.26 -17.20
N LYS A 2 26.24 -6.26 -16.00
CA LYS A 2 26.44 -5.33 -14.86
C LYS A 2 25.88 -3.91 -15.01
N LYS A 3 24.59 -3.73 -14.72
CA LYS A 3 24.05 -2.45 -14.17
C LYS A 3 22.74 -2.60 -13.39
N SER A 4 22.09 -3.78 -13.41
CA SER A 4 20.77 -3.98 -12.77
C SER A 4 20.79 -4.61 -11.36
N MET A 5 21.95 -4.91 -10.79
CA MET A 5 22.05 -5.53 -9.44
C MET A 5 22.43 -4.55 -8.33
N GLU A 6 22.91 -3.35 -8.69
CA GLU A 6 23.30 -2.32 -7.70
C GLU A 6 22.08 -1.59 -7.13
N LEU A 7 21.04 -1.34 -7.94
CA LEU A 7 19.86 -0.58 -7.52
C LEU A 7 19.00 -1.37 -6.51
N PHE A 8 18.86 -2.69 -6.70
CA PHE A 8 18.20 -3.56 -5.73
C PHE A 8 18.99 -3.67 -4.41
N GLY A 9 20.32 -3.70 -4.47
CA GLY A 9 21.18 -3.77 -3.29
C GLY A 9 21.19 -2.47 -2.47
N ILE A 10 21.30 -1.31 -3.12
CA ILE A 10 21.36 0.01 -2.44
C ILE A 10 20.00 0.35 -1.81
N VAL A 11 18.89 0.10 -2.50
CA VAL A 11 17.54 0.39 -1.98
C VAL A 11 17.19 -0.51 -0.79
N PHE A 12 17.51 -1.81 -0.86
CA PHE A 12 17.32 -2.71 0.29
C PHE A 12 18.19 -2.30 1.48
N VAL A 13 19.49 -2.03 1.27
CA VAL A 13 20.43 -1.69 2.37
C VAL A 13 20.02 -0.41 3.09
N VAL A 14 19.53 0.63 2.39
CA VAL A 14 19.03 1.85 3.05
C VAL A 14 17.79 1.56 3.90
N ALA A 15 16.89 0.67 3.47
CA ALA A 15 15.71 0.29 4.25
C ALA A 15 16.02 -0.48 5.55
N ILE A 16 17.12 -1.25 5.58
CA ILE A 16 17.53 -2.03 6.78
C ILE A 16 18.22 -1.17 7.85
N PHE A 17 18.71 0.03 7.50
CA PHE A 17 19.38 0.93 8.45
C PHE A 17 18.46 1.99 9.07
N PHE A 18 17.22 2.15 8.59
CA PHE A 18 16.21 3.06 9.16
C PHE A 18 15.15 2.47 10.14
N PRO A 19 15.05 1.16 10.45
CA PRO A 19 13.82 0.62 11.05
C PRO A 19 13.65 0.93 12.55
N TYR A 20 14.61 1.57 13.21
CA TYR A 20 14.58 1.70 14.68
C TYR A 20 13.92 2.96 15.24
N LEU A 21 13.48 3.92 14.42
CA LEU A 21 13.01 5.20 14.97
C LEU A 21 11.60 5.66 14.58
N ALA A 22 11.00 5.12 13.51
CA ALA A 22 9.67 5.56 13.09
C ALA A 22 8.77 4.38 12.73
N ASN A 23 7.75 4.15 13.57
CA ASN A 23 6.65 3.21 13.32
C ASN A 23 5.40 3.92 12.79
N THR A 24 5.54 5.13 12.26
CA THR A 24 4.43 5.90 11.70
C THR A 24 4.84 6.58 10.40
N LEU A 25 3.97 6.57 9.40
CA LEU A 25 4.05 7.46 8.24
C LEU A 25 3.23 8.71 8.54
N SER A 26 3.83 9.89 8.34
CA SER A 26 3.15 11.18 8.47
C SER A 26 2.82 11.73 7.10
N VAL A 27 1.56 12.11 6.90
CA VAL A 27 1.13 12.89 5.74
C VAL A 27 1.15 14.35 6.16
N ASN A 28 1.90 15.17 5.43
CA ASN A 28 2.00 16.60 5.64
C ASN A 28 1.13 17.34 4.61
N ASP A 29 0.50 18.45 5.00
CA ASP A 29 -0.08 19.36 4.01
C ASP A 29 1.00 20.21 3.32
N ASN A 30 0.55 21.10 2.44
CA ASN A 30 1.41 22.00 1.67
C ASN A 30 2.13 23.05 2.55
N ASP A 31 1.64 23.30 3.77
CA ASP A 31 2.22 24.23 4.75
C ASP A 31 3.16 23.49 5.73
N GLY A 32 3.37 22.18 5.54
CA GLY A 32 4.24 21.34 6.35
C GLY A 32 3.59 20.84 7.65
N ALA A 33 2.29 21.11 7.85
CA ALA A 33 1.57 20.62 9.02
C ALA A 33 1.22 19.13 8.84
N VAL A 34 1.51 18.32 9.87
CA VAL A 34 1.13 16.89 9.86
C VAL A 34 -0.39 16.79 9.97
N THR A 35 -1.05 16.34 8.91
CA THR A 35 -2.51 16.21 8.85
C THR A 35 -2.99 14.85 9.30
N THR A 36 -2.19 13.80 9.10
CA THR A 36 -2.56 12.43 9.45
C THR A 36 -1.32 11.58 9.72
N ARG A 37 -1.43 10.66 10.68
CA ARG A 37 -0.41 9.64 10.97
C ARG A 37 -1.00 8.26 10.73
N VAL A 38 -0.29 7.44 9.96
CA VAL A 38 -0.62 6.03 9.74
C VAL A 38 0.36 5.18 10.53
N GLY A 39 -0.14 4.32 11.41
CA GLY A 39 0.69 3.35 12.12
C GLY A 39 1.23 2.28 11.17
N LEU A 40 2.53 2.00 11.29
CA LEU A 40 3.20 0.93 10.56
C LEU A 40 3.50 -0.24 11.50
N THR A 41 3.22 -1.44 11.01
CA THR A 41 3.62 -2.70 11.61
C THR A 41 4.78 -3.28 10.81
N ASN A 42 5.88 -3.55 11.50
CA ASN A 42 6.98 -4.34 10.95
C ASN A 42 6.58 -5.83 10.93
N PHE A 43 6.62 -6.43 9.75
CA PHE A 43 6.48 -7.87 9.59
C PHE A 43 7.83 -8.49 9.21
N ARG A 44 8.44 -9.18 10.17
CA ARG A 44 9.67 -9.99 9.99
C ARG A 44 10.85 -9.22 9.40
N ASP A 45 10.94 -7.92 9.65
CA ASP A 45 11.98 -7.02 9.13
C ASP A 45 12.11 -7.00 7.61
N VAL A 46 11.08 -7.46 6.89
CA VAL A 46 11.06 -7.52 5.42
C VAL A 46 10.02 -6.59 4.82
N ILE A 47 8.92 -6.31 5.54
CA ILE A 47 7.80 -5.55 5.03
C ILE A 47 7.22 -4.69 6.15
N PHE A 48 6.97 -3.41 5.86
CA PHE A 48 6.15 -2.54 6.69
C PHE A 48 4.77 -2.38 6.06
N TYR A 49 3.72 -2.61 6.84
CA TYR A 49 2.35 -2.43 6.40
C TYR A 49 1.56 -1.58 7.40
N GLY A 50 0.51 -0.92 6.93
CA GLY A 50 -0.42 -0.18 7.77
C GLY A 50 -1.86 -0.36 7.32
N GLU A 51 -2.80 0.22 8.05
CA GLU A 51 -4.23 0.13 7.75
C GLU A 51 -4.72 1.41 7.09
N ILE A 52 -5.48 1.27 6.00
CA ILE A 52 -6.16 2.36 5.31
C ILE A 52 -7.63 2.01 5.08
N GLY A 53 -8.47 3.04 4.94
CA GLY A 53 -9.86 2.90 4.52
C GLY A 53 -10.03 3.38 3.07
N VAL A 54 -10.74 2.60 2.25
CA VAL A 54 -11.02 2.93 0.84
C VAL A 54 -12.54 3.00 0.60
N GLY A 55 -13.00 4.05 -0.08
CA GLY A 55 -14.41 4.25 -0.42
C GLY A 55 -15.23 4.92 0.69
N THR A 56 -16.54 4.99 0.50
CA THR A 56 -17.49 5.64 1.43
C THR A 56 -18.79 4.83 1.55
N PRO A 57 -19.09 4.20 2.70
CA PRO A 57 -18.26 4.16 3.91
C PRO A 57 -16.92 3.43 3.68
N PRO A 58 -15.88 3.71 4.48
CA PRO A 58 -14.56 3.11 4.30
C PRO A 58 -14.59 1.59 4.44
N GLN A 59 -13.98 0.89 3.49
CA GLN A 59 -13.62 -0.53 3.58
C GLN A 59 -12.13 -0.62 3.96
N THR A 60 -11.80 -1.32 5.04
CA THR A 60 -10.44 -1.31 5.63
C THR A 60 -9.54 -2.38 5.03
N PHE A 61 -8.30 -1.98 4.70
CA PHE A 61 -7.28 -2.87 4.14
C PHE A 61 -5.94 -2.69 4.86
N LYS A 62 -5.20 -3.80 4.99
CA LYS A 62 -3.77 -3.77 5.32
C LYS A 62 -2.98 -3.64 4.04
N VAL A 63 -2.20 -2.57 3.92
CA VAL A 63 -1.44 -2.25 2.71
C VAL A 63 0.04 -2.16 3.02
N VAL A 64 0.85 -2.64 2.10
CA VAL A 64 2.31 -2.46 2.12
C VAL A 64 2.62 -1.10 1.50
N PHE A 65 3.42 -0.29 2.20
CA PHE A 65 3.89 0.98 1.66
C PHE A 65 5.16 0.74 0.85
N ASP A 66 5.02 0.81 -0.47
CA ASP A 66 6.12 0.65 -1.41
C ASP A 66 6.68 2.03 -1.81
N LEU A 67 7.97 2.26 -1.52
CA LEU A 67 8.66 3.50 -1.90
C LEU A 67 9.12 3.49 -3.38
N GLY A 68 9.02 2.34 -4.06
CA GLY A 68 9.47 2.14 -5.43
C GLY A 68 8.40 2.33 -6.50
N SER A 69 7.14 2.56 -6.13
CA SER A 69 6.03 2.71 -7.07
C SER A 69 5.08 3.86 -6.70
N SER A 70 4.33 4.35 -7.69
CA SER A 70 3.35 5.44 -7.53
C SER A 70 1.90 4.95 -7.61
N ASN A 71 1.70 3.65 -7.82
CA ASN A 71 0.37 3.04 -7.97
C ASN A 71 -0.10 2.44 -6.64
N MET A 72 -1.42 2.45 -6.43
CA MET A 72 -2.08 1.73 -5.35
C MET A 72 -2.89 0.59 -5.94
N TRP A 73 -2.74 -0.61 -5.37
CA TRP A 73 -3.45 -1.81 -5.79
C TRP A 73 -4.28 -2.35 -4.64
N ILE A 74 -5.59 -2.53 -4.88
CA ILE A 74 -6.52 -3.13 -3.92
C ILE A 74 -7.24 -4.28 -4.63
N PRO A 75 -7.29 -5.50 -4.05
CA PRO A 75 -8.01 -6.62 -4.64
C PRO A 75 -9.49 -6.30 -4.77
N SER A 76 -10.10 -6.60 -5.92
CA SER A 76 -11.52 -6.36 -6.17
C SER A 76 -12.35 -7.59 -5.84
N SER A 77 -13.57 -7.40 -5.33
CA SER A 77 -14.56 -8.48 -5.14
C SER A 77 -15.04 -9.11 -6.45
N ASN A 78 -14.69 -8.52 -7.60
CA ASN A 78 -14.95 -9.07 -8.92
C ASN A 78 -13.92 -10.13 -9.36
N TRP A 79 -13.02 -10.55 -8.46
CA TRP A 79 -12.07 -11.63 -8.67
C TRP A 79 -12.79 -13.00 -8.81
N PRO A 80 -12.23 -13.99 -9.53
CA PRO A 80 -12.79 -15.33 -9.60
C PRO A 80 -13.09 -15.93 -8.22
N LYS A 81 -14.32 -16.43 -8.05
CA LYS A 81 -14.85 -16.93 -6.77
C LYS A 81 -14.28 -18.30 -6.37
N ASP A 82 -13.63 -18.99 -7.28
CA ASP A 82 -13.02 -20.31 -7.06
C ASP A 82 -11.59 -20.20 -6.51
N THR A 83 -11.32 -19.19 -5.68
CA THR A 83 -10.00 -18.96 -5.11
C THR A 83 -10.06 -19.03 -3.58
N ASP A 84 -9.07 -19.68 -2.96
CA ASP A 84 -8.85 -19.68 -1.50
C ASP A 84 -8.30 -18.33 -1.01
N TYR A 85 -8.74 -17.23 -1.62
CA TYR A 85 -8.24 -15.90 -1.30
C TYR A 85 -8.90 -15.38 -0.02
N ILE A 86 -8.10 -15.30 1.04
CA ILE A 86 -8.58 -14.98 2.39
C ILE A 86 -8.40 -13.50 2.78
N HIS A 87 -7.92 -12.64 1.89
CA HIS A 87 -7.78 -11.22 2.22
C HIS A 87 -9.06 -10.43 1.88
N PRO A 88 -9.35 -9.34 2.62
CA PRO A 88 -10.43 -8.44 2.29
C PRO A 88 -10.33 -7.97 0.84
N MET A 89 -11.46 -7.93 0.15
CA MET A 89 -11.58 -7.42 -1.22
C MET A 89 -12.49 -6.19 -1.23
N PHE A 90 -12.17 -5.22 -2.08
CA PHE A 90 -12.97 -4.03 -2.28
C PHE A 90 -14.21 -4.33 -3.12
N ASP A 91 -15.36 -4.05 -2.51
CA ASP A 91 -16.68 -4.14 -3.13
C ASP A 91 -17.14 -2.74 -3.55
N GLY A 92 -17.04 -2.46 -4.85
CA GLY A 92 -17.46 -1.17 -5.41
C GLY A 92 -18.94 -0.88 -5.21
N ALA A 93 -19.80 -1.91 -5.07
CA ALA A 93 -21.23 -1.72 -4.85
C ALA A 93 -21.54 -1.22 -3.42
N LYS A 94 -20.62 -1.41 -2.47
CA LYS A 94 -20.74 -0.94 -1.09
C LYS A 94 -20.15 0.45 -0.85
N SER A 95 -19.68 1.13 -1.90
CA SER A 95 -19.07 2.46 -1.79
C SER A 95 -19.80 3.49 -2.64
N SER A 96 -20.42 4.47 -2.00
CA SER A 96 -21.10 5.61 -2.63
C SER A 96 -20.18 6.52 -3.45
N THR A 97 -18.88 6.50 -3.17
CA THR A 97 -17.86 7.27 -3.89
C THR A 97 -17.12 6.45 -4.96
N TYR A 98 -17.50 5.19 -5.16
CA TYR A 98 -16.88 4.37 -6.20
C TYR A 98 -17.28 4.85 -7.60
N GLN A 99 -16.27 5.04 -8.44
CA GLN A 99 -16.45 5.28 -9.87
C GLN A 99 -15.66 4.23 -10.64
N LYS A 100 -16.32 3.53 -11.55
CA LYS A 100 -15.70 2.49 -12.36
C LYS A 100 -14.75 3.14 -13.38
N GLY A 101 -13.48 2.77 -13.35
CA GLY A 101 -12.53 3.09 -14.41
C GLY A 101 -12.69 2.15 -15.61
N GLU A 102 -12.31 2.62 -16.80
CA GLU A 102 -12.41 1.86 -18.06
C GLU A 102 -11.09 1.23 -18.50
N GLN A 103 -9.99 1.51 -17.80
CA GLN A 103 -8.67 1.07 -18.19
C GLN A 103 -8.39 -0.36 -17.72
N HIS A 104 -8.14 -1.25 -18.67
CA HIS A 104 -7.54 -2.55 -18.37
C HIS A 104 -6.03 -2.38 -18.20
N VAL A 105 -5.51 -2.74 -17.02
CA VAL A 105 -4.08 -2.63 -16.70
C VAL A 105 -3.54 -4.02 -16.38
N SER A 106 -2.40 -4.36 -16.98
CA SER A 106 -1.60 -5.55 -16.65
C SER A 106 -0.27 -5.09 -16.07
N ILE A 107 0.23 -5.81 -15.06
CA ILE A 107 1.49 -5.54 -14.34
C ILE A 107 2.55 -6.54 -14.81
#